data_AF-A0A1Z5JIX8-F1
#
_entry.id   AF-A0A1Z5JIX8-F1
#
_cell.length_a   1.000
_cell.length_b   1.000
_cell.length_c   1.000
_cell.angle_alpha   90.00
_cell.angle_beta   90.00
_cell.angle_gamma   90.00
#
_symmetry.space_group_name_H-M   'P 1'
#
loop_
_entity.id
_entity.type
_entity.pdbx_description
1 polymer ?
#
loop_
_entity_poly.entity_id
_entity_poly.type
_entity_poly.pdbx_seq_one_letter_code
_entity_poly.pdbx_strand_id
1 'polypeptide(L)'
;MDDNHRLIEWLAYHYHVLPLRYLVVAVDPRSKTTPTSILNRWREQGMYILEWSDRDFWKRKSPLRDIPDDAELQVKRDRHRGRQKYFYRQCLIHLKEENRTWVALHDSDEYMVYNHAGGEKFREWEDKMIDRHSRSVHNKEVRIEPSETPPTTAEEGAMIKYIRQEQAAGLEFYQSPCIGIPRLTFSAVETSTSITKGLAPEIASTFDLEQFDTLRWRKHAPRNDFVKNALGKVMIDVSRVDMKNTPMFRSLHRPIQSICPAPWHNDWSSGIRINHYLGSWESYSFRDDARRGFERSREQWEFKSTSSAVQDDDNVTPWLNGFVESQGLTKASSLLHNIGLPKHYRNEKDHRWNLLPDKLAKIMETDVTIANDNKMVAFDAFVREKYRNSSLRR
;
A
#
# COMPACT_ATOMS: atom_id res chain seq x y z
N MET A 1 -2.17 -8.93 9.03
CA MET A 1 -1.31 -8.87 10.23
C MET A 1 -1.68 -7.63 11.02
N ASP A 2 -1.15 -7.46 12.23
CA ASP A 2 -1.48 -6.33 13.08
C ASP A 2 -0.93 -5.01 12.55
N ASP A 3 -1.79 -4.24 11.89
CA ASP A 3 -1.52 -2.90 11.35
C ASP A 3 -2.58 -1.91 11.85
N ASN A 4 -3.13 -2.15 13.05
CA ASN A 4 -4.23 -1.36 13.59
C ASN A 4 -3.82 0.10 13.82
N HIS A 5 -2.53 0.37 14.06
CA HIS A 5 -1.97 1.72 14.15
C HIS A 5 -2.08 2.51 12.84
N ARG A 6 -2.02 1.83 11.69
CA ARG A 6 -2.22 2.43 10.35
C ARG A 6 -3.68 2.48 9.93
N LEU A 7 -4.48 1.53 10.41
CA LEU A 7 -5.89 1.38 10.00
C LEU A 7 -6.72 2.65 10.27
N ILE A 8 -6.39 3.42 11.30
CA ILE A 8 -7.08 4.67 11.64
C ILE A 8 -6.92 5.71 10.53
N GLU A 9 -5.67 5.97 10.11
CA GLU A 9 -5.37 6.87 8.99
C GLU A 9 -5.97 6.35 7.69
N TRP A 10 -5.78 5.05 7.43
CA TRP A 10 -6.26 4.40 6.22
C TRP A 10 -7.77 4.53 6.04
N LEU A 11 -8.56 4.32 7.11
CA LEU A 11 -10.01 4.47 7.07
C LEU A 11 -10.43 5.91 6.84
N ALA A 12 -9.82 6.86 7.55
CA ALA A 12 -10.14 8.29 7.38
C ALA A 12 -9.85 8.78 5.96
N TYR A 13 -8.67 8.45 5.44
CA TYR A 13 -8.28 8.79 4.09
C TYR A 13 -9.25 8.21 3.06
N HIS A 14 -9.52 6.90 3.09
CA HIS A 14 -10.35 6.26 2.05
C HIS A 14 -11.84 6.57 2.23
N TYR A 15 -12.31 6.86 3.45
CA TYR A 15 -13.66 7.38 3.68
C TYR A 15 -13.87 8.74 3.01
N HIS A 16 -12.84 9.60 3.01
CA HIS A 16 -12.85 10.93 2.40
C HIS A 16 -12.62 10.89 0.89
N VAL A 17 -11.52 10.27 0.46
CA VAL A 17 -11.02 10.33 -0.93
C VAL A 17 -11.72 9.33 -1.86
N LEU A 18 -12.02 8.10 -1.41
CA LEU A 18 -12.69 7.04 -2.19
C LEU A 18 -14.21 6.92 -1.96
N PRO A 19 -14.81 7.86 -1.21
CA PRO A 19 -16.05 7.65 -0.43
C PRO A 19 -16.32 6.20 -0.04
N LEU A 20 -15.36 5.58 0.65
CA LEU A 20 -15.50 4.21 1.10
C LEU A 20 -16.71 4.09 2.06
N ARG A 21 -17.69 3.25 1.71
CA ARG A 21 -18.88 2.96 2.53
C ARG A 21 -19.14 1.48 2.77
N TYR A 22 -18.47 0.58 2.03
CA TYR A 22 -18.55 -0.86 2.23
C TYR A 22 -17.13 -1.42 2.33
N LEU A 23 -16.81 -2.08 3.43
CA LEU A 23 -15.47 -2.60 3.70
C LEU A 23 -15.55 -4.04 4.21
N VAL A 24 -14.69 -4.89 3.67
CA VAL A 24 -14.43 -6.23 4.19
C VAL A 24 -12.99 -6.26 4.67
N VAL A 25 -12.77 -6.53 5.96
CA VAL A 25 -11.44 -6.60 6.58
C VAL A 25 -11.17 -8.03 7.02
N ALA A 26 -10.06 -8.61 6.56
CA ALA A 26 -9.59 -9.90 7.08
C ALA A 26 -8.65 -9.72 8.26
N VAL A 27 -9.09 -10.12 9.46
CA VAL A 27 -8.25 -10.15 10.67
C VAL A 27 -7.28 -11.31 10.57
N ASP A 28 -5.99 -11.04 10.77
CA ASP A 28 -4.96 -12.07 10.74
C ASP A 28 -4.97 -12.90 12.03
N PRO A 29 -4.88 -14.24 11.97
CA PRO A 29 -4.80 -15.06 13.18
C PRO A 29 -3.63 -14.72 14.09
N ARG A 30 -2.56 -14.10 13.55
CA ARG A 30 -1.39 -13.64 14.32
C ARG A 30 -1.49 -12.17 14.74
N SER A 31 -2.63 -11.50 14.56
CA SER A 31 -2.82 -10.13 15.05
C SER A 31 -2.75 -10.12 16.58
N LYS A 32 -2.01 -9.16 17.16
CA LYS A 32 -1.85 -9.02 18.62
C LYS A 32 -3.02 -8.23 19.23
N THR A 33 -3.65 -7.39 18.43
CA THR A 33 -4.76 -6.53 18.81
C THR A 33 -5.94 -6.71 17.86
N THR A 34 -7.15 -6.43 18.35
CA THR A 34 -8.37 -6.45 17.53
C THR A 34 -8.63 -5.09 16.89
N PRO A 35 -9.04 -5.02 15.60
CA PRO A 35 -9.45 -3.78 14.96
C PRO A 35 -10.88 -3.36 15.32
N THR A 36 -11.67 -4.19 16.03
CA THR A 36 -13.12 -4.01 16.18
C THR A 36 -13.51 -2.61 16.69
N SER A 37 -12.81 -2.08 17.70
CA SER A 37 -13.12 -0.75 18.25
C SER A 37 -12.82 0.38 17.27
N ILE A 38 -11.78 0.25 16.44
CA ILE A 38 -11.47 1.19 15.36
C ILE A 38 -12.57 1.13 14.31
N LEU A 39 -12.97 -0.09 13.89
CA LEU A 39 -14.02 -0.29 12.88
C LEU A 39 -15.38 0.21 13.36
N ASN A 40 -15.72 0.06 14.64
CA ASN A 40 -17.01 0.51 15.19
C ASN A 40 -17.20 2.02 15.06
N ARG A 41 -16.15 2.84 15.21
CA ARG A 41 -16.23 4.30 14.99
C ARG A 41 -16.80 4.65 13.62
N TRP A 42 -16.47 3.84 12.62
CA TRP A 42 -16.88 4.02 11.23
C TRP A 42 -18.21 3.36 10.91
N ARG A 43 -18.55 2.25 11.58
CA ARG A 43 -19.92 1.70 11.55
C ARG A 43 -20.93 2.73 12.06
N GLU A 44 -20.58 3.45 13.12
CA GLU A 44 -21.38 4.56 13.65
C GLU A 44 -21.50 5.76 12.66
N GLN A 45 -20.57 5.90 11.71
CA GLN A 45 -20.68 6.87 10.61
C GLN A 45 -21.51 6.33 9.42
N GLY A 46 -22.09 5.13 9.54
CA GLY A 46 -22.89 4.51 8.48
C GLY A 46 -22.07 3.69 7.48
N MET A 47 -20.79 3.41 7.73
CA MET A 47 -20.07 2.43 6.92
C MET A 47 -20.53 1.00 7.23
N TYR A 48 -20.79 0.22 6.19
CA TYR A 48 -21.01 -1.21 6.33
C TYR A 48 -19.66 -1.94 6.37
N ILE A 49 -19.30 -2.51 7.52
CA ILE A 49 -17.99 -3.13 7.73
C ILE A 49 -18.14 -4.57 8.20
N LEU A 50 -17.67 -5.50 7.38
CA LEU A 50 -17.52 -6.91 7.71
C LEU A 50 -16.12 -7.19 8.21
N GLU A 51 -16.04 -7.73 9.43
CA GLU A 51 -14.79 -8.20 10.03
C GLU A 51 -14.72 -9.71 9.86
N TRP A 52 -13.93 -10.17 8.89
CA TRP A 52 -13.76 -11.57 8.54
C TRP A 52 -12.55 -12.18 9.25
N SER A 53 -12.73 -13.41 9.69
CA SER A 53 -11.70 -14.33 10.10
C SER A 53 -11.42 -15.34 8.97
N ASP A 54 -10.44 -16.22 9.18
CA ASP A 54 -10.18 -17.31 8.25
C ASP A 54 -11.39 -18.22 8.05
N ARG A 55 -12.33 -18.29 9.01
CA ARG A 55 -13.54 -19.12 8.89
C ARG A 55 -14.48 -18.64 7.79
N ASP A 56 -14.42 -17.36 7.45
CA ASP A 56 -15.35 -16.71 6.51
C ASP A 56 -14.92 -16.92 5.05
N PHE A 57 -13.63 -17.10 4.79
CA PHE A 57 -13.12 -17.22 3.41
C PHE A 57 -12.27 -18.48 3.13
N TRP A 58 -11.85 -19.22 4.15
CA TRP A 58 -11.06 -20.43 3.96
C TRP A 58 -11.94 -21.65 3.69
N LYS A 59 -11.43 -22.59 2.89
CA LYS A 59 -12.17 -23.82 2.56
C LYS A 59 -12.38 -24.68 3.80
N ARG A 60 -13.65 -25.00 4.15
CA ARG A 60 -14.03 -25.92 5.25
C ARG A 60 -13.27 -27.26 5.26
N LYS A 61 -12.86 -27.77 4.10
CA LYS A 61 -12.17 -29.07 3.96
C LYS A 61 -10.65 -28.99 4.09
N SER A 62 -10.07 -27.80 4.25
CA SER A 62 -8.62 -27.63 4.41
C SER A 62 -8.33 -27.14 5.83
N PRO A 63 -7.66 -27.91 6.68
CA PRO A 63 -7.39 -27.48 8.05
C PRO A 63 -6.57 -26.19 8.06
N LEU A 64 -7.05 -25.22 8.83
CA LEU A 64 -6.28 -24.06 9.27
C LEU A 64 -5.24 -24.59 10.26
N ARG A 65 -4.06 -24.93 9.76
CA ARG A 65 -2.92 -25.26 10.62
C ARG A 65 -2.16 -23.99 10.90
N ASP A 66 -1.86 -23.74 12.17
CA ASP A 66 -0.92 -22.72 12.56
C ASP A 66 0.41 -22.93 11.81
N ILE A 67 1.07 -21.83 11.47
CA ILE A 67 2.39 -21.89 10.86
C ILE A 67 3.39 -21.81 12.02
N PRO A 68 4.15 -22.89 12.30
CA PRO A 68 5.21 -22.84 13.30
C PRO A 68 6.23 -21.73 13.00
N ASP A 69 6.78 -21.13 14.06
CA ASP A 69 7.78 -20.07 13.92
C ASP A 69 9.08 -20.57 13.24
N ASP A 70 9.37 -21.87 13.31
CA ASP A 70 10.50 -22.57 12.70
C ASP A 70 10.18 -23.16 11.32
N ALA A 71 8.96 -23.02 10.81
CA ALA A 71 8.60 -23.54 9.49
C ALA A 71 9.46 -22.93 8.38
N GLU A 72 9.72 -23.74 7.35
CA GLU A 72 10.44 -23.31 6.15
C GLU A 72 9.81 -22.07 5.51
N LEU A 73 10.65 -21.20 4.94
CA LEU A 73 10.20 -19.98 4.29
C LEU A 73 9.15 -20.25 3.20
N GLN A 74 9.34 -21.31 2.42
CA GLN A 74 8.42 -21.67 1.35
C GLN A 74 7.01 -21.95 1.91
N VAL A 75 6.91 -22.69 3.01
CA VAL A 75 5.64 -23.01 3.69
C VAL A 75 4.96 -21.73 4.20
N LYS A 76 5.73 -20.85 4.87
CA LYS A 76 5.26 -19.54 5.34
C LYS A 76 4.70 -18.69 4.20
N ARG A 77 5.44 -18.63 3.09
CA ARG A 77 5.09 -17.87 1.90
C ARG A 77 3.83 -18.42 1.21
N ASP A 78 3.75 -19.73 1.04
CA ASP A 78 2.60 -20.37 0.41
C ASP A 78 1.33 -20.24 1.24
N ARG A 79 1.44 -20.34 2.57
CA ARG A 79 0.31 -20.08 3.46
C ARG A 79 -0.16 -18.64 3.38
N HIS A 80 0.76 -17.68 3.47
CA HIS A 80 0.44 -16.24 3.37
C HIS A 80 -0.23 -15.91 2.02
N ARG A 81 0.37 -16.33 0.91
CA ARG A 81 -0.17 -16.09 -0.44
C ARG A 81 -1.49 -16.83 -0.66
N GLY A 82 -1.61 -18.05 -0.15
CA GLY A 82 -2.86 -18.82 -0.21
C GLY A 82 -3.98 -18.10 0.52
N ARG A 83 -3.74 -17.62 1.75
CA ARG A 83 -4.69 -16.87 2.56
C ARG A 83 -5.17 -15.61 1.86
N GLN A 84 -4.25 -14.80 1.34
CA GLN A 84 -4.61 -13.61 0.57
C GLN A 84 -5.46 -13.96 -0.66
N LYS A 85 -5.12 -15.04 -1.39
CA LYS A 85 -5.84 -15.43 -2.62
C LYS A 85 -7.27 -15.86 -2.32
N TYR A 86 -7.45 -16.67 -1.27
CA TYR A 86 -8.78 -17.09 -0.84
C TYR A 86 -9.61 -15.90 -0.34
N PHE A 87 -9.03 -15.05 0.51
CA PHE A 87 -9.70 -13.86 1.01
C PHE A 87 -10.15 -12.94 -0.13
N TYR A 88 -9.24 -12.52 -1.02
CA TYR A 88 -9.57 -11.64 -2.14
C TYR A 88 -10.63 -12.26 -3.04
N ARG A 89 -10.54 -13.57 -3.28
CA ARG A 89 -11.53 -14.26 -4.11
C ARG A 89 -12.92 -14.24 -3.50
N GLN A 90 -13.04 -14.58 -2.21
CA GLN A 90 -14.34 -14.59 -1.53
C GLN A 90 -14.89 -13.17 -1.37
N CYS A 91 -14.03 -12.19 -1.11
CA CYS A 91 -14.41 -10.78 -1.06
C CYS A 91 -15.03 -10.31 -2.40
N LEU A 92 -14.40 -10.64 -3.53
CA LEU A 92 -14.93 -10.28 -4.86
C LEU A 92 -16.25 -11.01 -5.19
N ILE A 93 -16.43 -12.26 -4.77
CA ILE A 93 -17.73 -12.97 -4.91
C ILE A 93 -18.78 -12.27 -4.05
N HIS A 94 -18.49 -12.08 -2.76
CA HIS A 94 -19.40 -11.48 -1.79
C HIS A 94 -19.87 -10.10 -2.24
N LEU A 95 -18.94 -9.23 -2.62
CA LEU A 95 -19.28 -7.87 -3.07
C LEU A 95 -20.09 -7.88 -4.37
N LYS A 96 -19.92 -8.88 -5.25
CA LYS A 96 -20.80 -9.06 -6.41
C LYS A 96 -22.22 -9.45 -5.97
N GLU A 97 -22.36 -10.39 -5.03
CA GLU A 97 -23.65 -10.84 -4.49
C GLU A 97 -24.38 -9.71 -3.76
N GLU A 98 -23.62 -8.78 -3.16
CA GLU A 98 -24.11 -7.57 -2.51
C GLU A 98 -24.35 -6.40 -3.50
N ASN A 99 -24.43 -6.69 -4.80
CA ASN A 99 -24.68 -5.72 -5.88
C ASN A 99 -23.70 -4.53 -5.90
N ARG A 100 -22.44 -4.77 -5.55
CA ARG A 100 -21.35 -3.79 -5.72
C ARG A 100 -20.77 -3.90 -7.13
N THR A 101 -20.24 -2.78 -7.63
CA THR A 101 -19.62 -2.71 -8.97
C THR A 101 -18.10 -2.73 -8.83
N TRP A 102 -17.49 -1.61 -8.44
CA TRP A 102 -16.04 -1.49 -8.33
C TRP A 102 -15.53 -1.93 -6.96
N VAL A 103 -14.54 -2.83 -6.98
CA VAL A 103 -13.85 -3.35 -5.80
C VAL A 103 -12.36 -3.13 -5.96
N ALA A 104 -11.74 -2.47 -4.98
CA ALA A 104 -10.29 -2.30 -4.92
C ALA A 104 -9.70 -3.17 -3.80
N LEU A 105 -8.53 -3.75 -4.05
CA LEU A 105 -7.88 -4.70 -3.14
C LEU A 105 -6.62 -4.06 -2.54
N HIS A 106 -6.70 -3.70 -1.26
CA HIS A 106 -5.68 -2.91 -0.56
C HIS A 106 -5.07 -3.64 0.64
N ASP A 107 -3.83 -3.29 0.93
CA ASP A 107 -3.22 -3.46 2.25
C ASP A 107 -3.37 -2.14 3.05
N SER A 108 -3.30 -2.19 4.39
CA SER A 108 -3.51 -1.01 5.26
C SER A 108 -2.35 0.02 5.21
N ASP A 109 -1.30 -0.26 4.45
CA ASP A 109 -0.18 0.64 4.16
C ASP A 109 -0.21 1.16 2.71
N GLU A 110 -1.34 0.98 2.00
CA GLU A 110 -1.55 1.35 0.60
C GLU A 110 -2.66 2.39 0.46
N TYR A 111 -2.33 3.58 -0.06
CA TYR A 111 -3.24 4.70 -0.26
C TYR A 111 -3.44 5.00 -1.75
N MET A 112 -4.66 4.92 -2.25
CA MET A 112 -4.96 5.20 -3.66
C MET A 112 -4.98 6.72 -3.92
N VAL A 113 -4.16 7.19 -4.86
CA VAL A 113 -4.05 8.61 -5.24
C VAL A 113 -3.99 8.75 -6.75
N TYR A 114 -4.37 9.91 -7.30
CA TYR A 114 -4.15 10.19 -8.72
C TYR A 114 -2.67 10.14 -9.01
N ASN A 115 -2.36 9.66 -10.21
CA ASN A 115 -1.03 9.84 -10.73
C ASN A 115 -0.88 11.18 -11.47
N HIS A 116 -1.37 12.26 -10.86
CA HIS A 116 -1.26 13.65 -11.31
C HIS A 116 -1.27 14.55 -10.08
N ALA A 117 -0.67 15.74 -10.15
CA ALA A 117 -1.02 16.79 -9.19
C ALA A 117 -2.40 17.34 -9.54
N GLY A 118 -3.20 17.63 -8.51
CA GLY A 118 -4.50 18.26 -8.68
C GLY A 118 -4.44 19.79 -8.71
N GLY A 119 -5.49 20.41 -9.23
CA GLY A 119 -5.70 21.87 -9.20
C GLY A 119 -4.62 22.67 -9.92
N GLU A 120 -4.26 23.83 -9.37
CA GLU A 120 -3.33 24.79 -9.99
C GLU A 120 -1.92 24.21 -10.24
N LYS A 121 -1.53 23.17 -9.50
CA LYS A 121 -0.23 22.51 -9.63
C LYS A 121 -0.16 21.52 -10.79
N PHE A 122 -1.29 21.21 -11.44
CA PHE A 122 -1.37 20.18 -12.46
C PHE A 122 -0.38 20.42 -13.61
N ARG A 123 -0.36 21.62 -14.21
CA ARG A 123 0.50 21.92 -15.36
C ARG A 123 1.99 21.83 -15.03
N GLU A 124 2.42 22.45 -13.94
CA GLU A 124 3.82 22.40 -13.48
C GLU A 124 4.27 20.95 -13.20
N TRP A 125 3.39 20.14 -12.61
CA TRP A 125 3.67 18.75 -12.32
C TRP A 125 3.75 17.91 -13.60
N GLU A 126 2.84 18.12 -14.55
CA GLU A 126 2.80 17.36 -15.80
C GLU A 126 4.04 17.67 -16.68
N ASP A 127 4.46 18.93 -16.75
CA ASP A 127 5.69 19.33 -17.46
C ASP A 127 6.93 18.61 -16.90
N LYS A 128 7.05 18.53 -15.56
CA LYS A 128 8.13 17.78 -14.89
C LYS A 128 8.08 16.29 -15.21
N MET A 129 6.87 15.74 -15.30
CA MET A 129 6.67 14.33 -15.62
C MET A 129 7.08 14.03 -17.07
N ILE A 130 6.67 14.86 -18.03
CA ILE A 130 7.05 14.76 -19.45
C ILE A 130 8.57 14.84 -19.62
N ASP A 131 9.22 15.84 -19.02
CA ASP A 131 10.68 15.98 -19.08
C ASP A 131 11.42 14.78 -18.47
N ARG A 132 10.87 14.18 -17.41
CA ARG A 132 11.47 12.97 -16.83
C ARG A 132 11.29 11.76 -17.75
N HIS A 133 10.10 11.57 -18.32
CA HIS A 133 9.79 10.42 -19.15
C HIS A 133 10.55 10.41 -20.46
N SER A 134 10.72 11.57 -21.09
CA SER A 134 11.49 11.74 -22.33
C SER A 134 12.94 11.25 -22.18
N ARG A 135 13.50 11.37 -20.96
CA ARG A 135 14.84 10.92 -20.57
C ARG A 135 14.91 9.46 -20.11
N SER A 136 13.79 8.76 -20.03
CA SER A 136 13.73 7.37 -19.55
C SER A 136 13.87 6.36 -20.69
N VAL A 137 14.24 5.12 -20.35
CA VAL A 137 14.25 3.99 -21.31
C VAL A 137 12.85 3.60 -21.80
N HIS A 138 11.79 4.11 -21.15
CA HIS A 138 10.39 3.85 -21.46
C HIS A 138 9.74 4.99 -22.27
N ASN A 139 10.52 5.91 -22.85
CA ASN A 139 10.04 7.13 -23.52
C ASN A 139 9.03 6.94 -24.69
N LYS A 140 8.77 5.70 -25.10
CA LYS A 140 7.76 5.35 -26.12
C LYS A 140 6.37 5.07 -25.55
N GLU A 141 6.24 4.93 -24.23
CA GLU A 141 4.97 4.64 -23.60
C GLU A 141 4.07 5.88 -23.57
N VAL A 142 2.78 5.64 -23.82
CA VAL A 142 1.76 6.70 -23.90
C VAL A 142 1.35 7.11 -22.49
N ARG A 143 1.39 8.43 -22.25
CA ARG A 143 0.89 9.03 -21.03
C ARG A 143 -0.64 8.97 -21.03
N ILE A 144 -1.23 8.56 -19.92
CA ILE A 144 -2.65 8.79 -19.70
C ILE A 144 -2.79 10.23 -19.23
N GLU A 145 -3.26 11.11 -20.12
CA GLU A 145 -3.64 12.47 -19.77
C GLU A 145 -5.09 12.49 -19.28
N PRO A 146 -5.40 13.23 -18.21
CA PRO A 146 -6.75 13.34 -17.72
C PRO A 146 -7.57 14.21 -18.68
N SER A 147 -8.86 13.91 -18.82
CA SER A 147 -9.76 14.67 -19.69
C SER A 147 -9.92 16.13 -19.26
N GLU A 148 -9.77 16.40 -17.97
CA GLU A 148 -9.79 17.74 -17.37
C GLU A 148 -8.76 17.84 -16.25
N THR A 149 -8.59 19.03 -15.66
CA THR A 149 -7.72 19.20 -14.49
C THR A 149 -8.20 18.31 -13.35
N PRO A 150 -7.37 17.40 -12.82
CA PRO A 150 -7.80 16.47 -11.79
C PRO A 150 -8.03 17.19 -10.44
N PRO A 151 -8.95 16.67 -9.60
CA PRO A 151 -9.20 17.21 -8.28
C PRO A 151 -8.00 16.95 -7.34
N THR A 152 -7.98 17.65 -6.21
CA THR A 152 -7.01 17.37 -5.13
C THR A 152 -7.58 16.36 -4.14
N THR A 153 -6.74 15.72 -3.33
CA THR A 153 -7.21 14.83 -2.26
C THR A 153 -7.92 15.56 -1.12
N ALA A 154 -7.90 16.90 -1.07
CA ALA A 154 -8.70 17.67 -0.13
C ALA A 154 -10.20 17.57 -0.46
N GLU A 155 -10.58 17.34 -1.71
CA GLU A 155 -12.00 17.25 -2.06
C GLU A 155 -12.59 15.89 -1.65
N GLU A 156 -13.71 15.91 -0.93
CA GLU A 156 -14.47 14.68 -0.63
C GLU A 156 -14.97 14.05 -1.93
N GLY A 157 -14.81 12.74 -2.08
CA GLY A 157 -15.30 12.07 -3.28
C GLY A 157 -14.40 12.17 -4.48
N ALA A 158 -13.25 12.83 -4.38
CA ALA A 158 -12.44 13.19 -5.53
C ALA A 158 -12.13 11.97 -6.42
N MET A 159 -11.79 10.80 -5.85
CA MET A 159 -11.26 9.71 -6.67
C MET A 159 -12.34 9.08 -7.53
N ILE A 160 -13.52 8.86 -6.94
CA ILE A 160 -14.64 8.29 -7.69
C ILE A 160 -15.18 9.29 -8.70
N LYS A 161 -15.14 10.60 -8.40
CA LYS A 161 -15.49 11.67 -9.35
C LYS A 161 -14.55 11.62 -10.57
N TYR A 162 -13.25 11.59 -10.33
CA TYR A 162 -12.24 11.47 -11.38
C TYR A 162 -12.42 10.21 -12.24
N ILE A 163 -12.53 9.02 -11.62
CA ILE A 163 -12.73 7.77 -12.36
C ILE A 163 -13.98 7.84 -13.25
N ARG A 164 -15.10 8.37 -12.73
CA ARG A 164 -16.35 8.51 -13.49
C ARG A 164 -16.23 9.52 -14.63
N GLN A 165 -15.53 10.62 -14.40
CA GLN A 165 -15.24 11.62 -15.43
C GLN A 165 -14.46 11.00 -16.58
N GLU A 166 -13.37 10.29 -16.28
CA GLU A 166 -12.56 9.63 -17.32
C GLU A 166 -13.31 8.50 -18.03
N GLN A 167 -14.22 7.81 -17.33
CA GLN A 167 -15.13 6.86 -17.94
C GLN A 167 -16.10 7.52 -18.93
N ALA A 168 -16.70 8.65 -18.54
CA ALA A 168 -17.62 9.41 -19.39
C ALA A 168 -16.90 10.04 -20.60
N ALA A 169 -15.64 10.44 -20.44
CA ALA A 169 -14.78 10.92 -21.52
C ALA A 169 -14.33 9.81 -22.48
N GLY A 170 -14.57 8.53 -22.16
CA GLY A 170 -14.23 7.41 -23.03
C GLY A 170 -12.75 7.02 -23.00
N LEU A 171 -11.98 7.43 -21.98
CA LEU A 171 -10.56 7.05 -21.89
C LEU A 171 -10.41 5.53 -21.71
N GLU A 172 -9.73 4.88 -22.65
CA GLU A 172 -9.63 3.42 -22.79
C GLU A 172 -9.21 2.73 -21.47
N PHE A 173 -8.24 3.31 -20.76
CA PHE A 173 -7.74 2.78 -19.48
C PHE A 173 -8.86 2.54 -18.45
N TYR A 174 -9.86 3.41 -18.41
CA TYR A 174 -10.97 3.33 -17.45
C TYR A 174 -12.16 2.49 -17.94
N GLN A 175 -12.14 2.05 -19.20
CA GLN A 175 -13.18 1.20 -19.79
C GLN A 175 -12.97 -0.29 -19.46
N SER A 176 -11.75 -0.70 -19.12
CA SER A 176 -11.44 -2.07 -18.73
C SER A 176 -12.24 -2.51 -17.49
N PRO A 177 -12.75 -3.75 -17.41
CA PRO A 177 -13.37 -4.27 -16.17
C PRO A 177 -12.33 -4.58 -15.08
N CYS A 178 -11.04 -4.49 -15.39
CA CYS A 178 -9.94 -4.66 -14.44
C CYS A 178 -8.87 -3.60 -14.71
N ILE A 179 -8.84 -2.58 -13.86
CA ILE A 179 -7.89 -1.47 -13.93
C ILE A 179 -6.64 -1.86 -13.14
N GLY A 180 -5.48 -1.84 -13.81
CA GLY A 180 -4.18 -2.04 -13.17
C GLY A 180 -3.74 -0.76 -12.46
N ILE A 181 -3.30 -0.87 -11.21
CA ILE A 181 -2.90 0.27 -10.39
C ILE A 181 -1.43 0.09 -9.98
N PRO A 182 -0.49 0.86 -10.55
CA PRO A 182 0.92 0.79 -10.18
C PRO A 182 1.11 1.20 -8.72
N ARG A 183 2.19 0.70 -8.13
CA ARG A 183 2.57 1.02 -6.75
C ARG A 183 3.78 1.94 -6.78
N LEU A 184 3.81 2.93 -5.90
CA LEU A 184 4.96 3.79 -5.64
C LEU A 184 5.36 3.64 -4.17
N THR A 185 6.57 3.14 -3.90
CA THR A 185 7.01 2.89 -2.52
C THR A 185 7.55 4.18 -1.91
N PHE A 186 6.94 4.60 -0.80
CA PHE A 186 7.43 5.68 0.08
C PHE A 186 8.39 5.10 1.11
N SER A 187 9.57 5.71 1.21
CA SER A 187 10.66 5.24 2.04
C SER A 187 10.46 5.65 3.50
N ALA A 188 11.40 5.27 4.37
CA ALA A 188 11.45 5.75 5.75
C ALA A 188 12.45 6.91 5.94
N VAL A 189 12.77 7.63 4.85
CA VAL A 189 13.62 8.82 4.91
C VAL A 189 12.74 10.03 5.17
N GLU A 190 13.00 10.72 6.27
CA GLU A 190 12.34 11.98 6.60
C GLU A 190 12.65 13.06 5.55
N THR A 191 11.67 13.93 5.33
CA THR A 191 11.88 15.17 4.59
C THR A 191 12.23 16.30 5.55
N SER A 192 13.15 17.17 5.15
CA SER A 192 13.47 18.40 5.89
C SER A 192 12.36 19.46 5.79
N THR A 193 11.39 19.27 4.89
CA THR A 193 10.25 20.16 4.68
C THR A 193 9.30 20.09 5.88
N SER A 194 8.79 21.25 6.33
CA SER A 194 7.82 21.30 7.42
C SER A 194 6.58 20.46 7.10
N ILE A 195 6.27 19.48 7.96
CA ILE A 195 5.08 18.62 7.87
C ILE A 195 3.79 19.46 7.93
N THR A 196 3.86 20.68 8.48
CA THR A 196 2.74 21.63 8.56
C THR A 196 2.45 22.39 7.25
N LYS A 197 3.29 22.25 6.21
CA LYS A 197 3.15 23.05 4.98
C LYS A 197 1.81 22.79 4.30
N GLY A 198 0.97 23.83 4.28
CA GLY A 198 -0.35 23.80 3.64
C GLY A 198 -1.48 23.29 4.54
N LEU A 199 -1.21 22.96 5.81
CA LEU A 199 -2.26 22.63 6.79
C LEU A 199 -2.78 23.90 7.48
N ALA A 200 -4.07 23.90 7.85
CA ALA A 200 -4.64 24.98 8.66
C ALA A 200 -4.00 24.99 10.08
N PRO A 201 -3.74 26.16 10.70
CA PRO A 201 -3.05 26.24 12.00
C PRO A 201 -3.73 25.45 13.13
N GLU A 202 -5.06 25.42 13.16
CA GLU A 202 -5.86 24.67 14.12
C GLU A 202 -5.70 23.16 13.94
N ILE A 203 -5.53 22.68 12.70
CA ILE A 203 -5.26 21.28 12.41
C ILE A 203 -3.85 20.93 12.87
N ALA A 204 -2.86 21.76 12.52
CA ALA A 204 -1.47 21.54 12.89
C ALA A 204 -1.23 21.55 14.42
N SER A 205 -2.06 22.27 15.18
CA SER A 205 -1.99 22.29 16.65
C SER A 205 -2.80 21.17 17.32
N THR A 206 -3.83 20.63 16.65
CA THR A 206 -4.68 19.56 17.19
C THR A 206 -4.08 18.17 17.00
N PHE A 207 -3.42 17.93 15.86
CA PHE A 207 -2.94 16.60 15.48
C PHE A 207 -1.42 16.48 15.61
N ASP A 208 -0.97 15.33 16.11
CA ASP A 208 0.44 14.93 16.05
C ASP A 208 0.75 14.42 14.64
N LEU A 209 1.21 15.32 13.77
CA LEU A 209 1.37 15.05 12.33
C LEU A 209 2.43 13.96 12.03
N GLU A 210 3.33 13.68 12.97
CA GLU A 210 4.32 12.59 12.84
C GLU A 210 3.71 11.19 12.98
N GLN A 211 2.44 11.10 13.42
CA GLN A 211 1.69 9.84 13.49
C GLN A 211 1.02 9.46 12.16
N PHE A 212 1.01 10.36 11.18
CA PHE A 212 0.40 10.15 9.87
C PHE A 212 1.47 9.75 8.87
N ASP A 213 1.41 8.51 8.37
CA ASP A 213 2.37 8.02 7.37
C ASP A 213 2.29 8.90 6.10
N THR A 214 1.09 9.33 5.71
CA THR A 214 0.88 10.15 4.50
C THR A 214 1.44 11.57 4.59
N LEU A 215 1.62 12.10 5.80
CA LEU A 215 2.15 13.45 6.02
C LEU A 215 3.65 13.45 6.33
N ARG A 216 4.10 12.42 7.05
CA ARG A 216 5.49 12.27 7.49
C ARG A 216 6.41 11.80 6.36
N TRP A 217 6.04 10.73 5.67
CA TRP A 217 6.92 10.11 4.67
C TRP A 217 6.59 10.66 3.29
N ARG A 218 7.45 11.54 2.77
CA ARG A 218 7.21 12.21 1.47
C ARG A 218 8.16 11.76 0.37
N LYS A 219 9.28 11.15 0.74
CA LYS A 219 10.26 10.61 -0.21
C LYS A 219 9.83 9.24 -0.72
N HIS A 220 9.88 9.06 -2.03
CA HIS A 220 9.52 7.81 -2.67
C HIS A 220 10.67 7.23 -3.50
N ALA A 221 10.59 5.95 -3.88
CA ALA A 221 11.53 5.33 -4.82
C ALA A 221 11.35 5.90 -6.24
N PRO A 222 12.37 5.86 -7.13
CA PRO A 222 12.18 6.26 -8.52
C PRO A 222 10.98 5.52 -9.14
N ARG A 223 10.19 6.19 -9.98
CA ARG A 223 8.91 5.64 -10.45
C ARG A 223 9.04 4.46 -11.40
N ASN A 224 10.19 4.35 -12.05
CA ASN A 224 10.60 3.23 -12.90
C ASN A 224 11.41 2.17 -12.14
N ASP A 225 11.63 2.31 -10.83
CA ASP A 225 12.34 1.33 -10.02
C ASP A 225 11.41 0.19 -9.61
N PHE A 226 11.27 -0.81 -10.48
CA PHE A 226 10.46 -2.01 -10.20
C PHE A 226 11.01 -2.86 -9.04
N VAL A 227 12.29 -2.75 -8.70
CA VAL A 227 12.90 -3.46 -7.57
C VAL A 227 12.30 -2.97 -6.25
N LYS A 228 12.08 -1.64 -6.13
CA LYS A 228 11.50 -1.02 -4.94
C LYS A 228 9.98 -0.87 -5.00
N ASN A 229 9.42 -0.52 -6.16
CA ASN A 229 7.98 -0.29 -6.31
C ASN A 229 7.16 -1.58 -6.31
N ALA A 230 7.78 -2.75 -6.56
CA ALA A 230 7.11 -4.04 -6.56
C ALA A 230 5.89 -4.10 -7.50
N LEU A 231 5.06 -5.14 -7.36
CA LEU A 231 3.92 -5.37 -8.23
C LEU A 231 2.73 -4.45 -7.88
N GLY A 232 2.06 -3.96 -8.93
CA GLY A 232 0.82 -3.19 -8.81
C GLY A 232 -0.34 -3.99 -8.24
N LYS A 233 -1.44 -3.33 -7.91
CA LYS A 233 -2.72 -3.95 -7.55
C LYS A 233 -3.73 -3.75 -8.68
N VAL A 234 -4.96 -4.18 -8.45
CA VAL A 234 -6.05 -3.97 -9.40
C VAL A 234 -7.28 -3.46 -8.69
N MET A 235 -8.11 -2.76 -9.46
CA MET A 235 -9.51 -2.49 -9.14
C MET A 235 -10.38 -3.18 -10.19
N ILE A 236 -11.40 -3.92 -9.75
CA ILE A 236 -12.21 -4.79 -10.61
C ILE A 236 -13.67 -4.36 -10.55
N ASP A 237 -14.31 -4.23 -11.70
CA ASP A 237 -15.77 -4.13 -11.78
C ASP A 237 -16.38 -5.53 -11.73
N VAL A 238 -16.74 -5.96 -10.52
CA VAL A 238 -17.32 -7.29 -10.28
C VAL A 238 -18.73 -7.44 -10.86
N SER A 239 -19.39 -6.34 -11.26
CA SER A 239 -20.69 -6.42 -11.96
C SER A 239 -20.53 -6.99 -13.37
N ARG A 240 -19.41 -6.68 -14.03
CA ARG A 240 -19.07 -7.09 -15.41
C ARG A 240 -18.33 -8.42 -15.51
N VAL A 241 -18.00 -9.03 -14.38
CA VAL A 241 -17.18 -10.25 -14.32
C VAL A 241 -17.96 -11.37 -13.65
N ASP A 242 -17.91 -12.56 -14.25
CA ASP A 242 -18.42 -13.77 -13.62
C ASP A 242 -17.42 -14.31 -12.58
N MET A 243 -17.45 -13.69 -11.40
CA MET A 243 -16.55 -14.07 -10.30
C MET A 243 -16.76 -15.51 -9.85
N LYS A 244 -17.96 -16.09 -9.97
CA LYS A 244 -18.23 -17.45 -9.49
C LYS A 244 -17.55 -18.49 -10.37
N ASN A 245 -17.65 -18.34 -11.69
CA ASN A 245 -17.08 -19.28 -12.65
C ASN A 245 -15.60 -18.99 -13.02
N THR A 246 -15.06 -17.85 -12.60
CA THR A 246 -13.64 -17.55 -12.78
C THR A 246 -12.75 -18.54 -12.00
N PRO A 247 -11.70 -19.11 -12.64
CA PRO A 247 -10.74 -19.98 -11.96
C PRO A 247 -10.05 -19.32 -10.76
N MET A 248 -9.44 -20.14 -9.91
CA MET A 248 -8.67 -19.64 -8.77
C MET A 248 -7.52 -18.74 -9.22
N PHE A 249 -7.30 -17.64 -8.49
CA PHE A 249 -6.30 -16.64 -8.84
C PHE A 249 -4.89 -17.24 -8.86
N ARG A 250 -4.21 -17.12 -10.01
CA ARG A 250 -2.77 -17.43 -10.11
C ARG A 250 -1.93 -16.39 -9.38
N SER A 251 -2.33 -15.12 -9.47
CA SER A 251 -1.67 -13.98 -8.81
C SER A 251 -2.68 -13.04 -8.19
N LEU A 252 -2.35 -12.50 -7.02
CA LEU A 252 -3.12 -11.45 -6.34
C LEU A 252 -3.08 -10.12 -7.09
N HIS A 253 -1.98 -9.90 -7.80
CA HIS A 253 -1.73 -8.69 -8.60
C HIS A 253 -2.33 -8.79 -10.01
N ARG A 254 -2.82 -9.98 -10.39
CA ARG A 254 -3.53 -10.23 -11.64
C ARG A 254 -4.57 -11.32 -11.41
N PRO A 255 -5.67 -11.03 -10.70
CA PRO A 255 -6.66 -12.03 -10.30
C PRO A 255 -7.24 -12.81 -11.48
N ILE A 256 -7.51 -12.10 -12.59
CA ILE A 256 -8.15 -12.67 -13.78
C ILE A 256 -7.28 -12.37 -15.00
N GLN A 257 -6.44 -13.34 -15.37
CA GLN A 257 -5.39 -13.14 -16.38
C GLN A 257 -5.91 -12.62 -17.73
N SER A 258 -7.12 -13.03 -18.15
CA SER A 258 -7.70 -12.67 -19.44
C SER A 258 -8.16 -11.21 -19.56
N ILE A 259 -8.42 -10.54 -18.43
CA ILE A 259 -8.93 -9.16 -18.44
C ILE A 259 -8.05 -8.20 -17.65
N CYS A 260 -7.33 -8.69 -16.64
CA CYS A 260 -6.44 -7.87 -15.84
C CYS A 260 -5.10 -7.72 -16.55
N PRO A 261 -4.60 -6.47 -16.64
CA PRO A 261 -3.34 -6.21 -17.30
C PRO A 261 -2.18 -6.72 -16.42
N ALA A 262 -0.97 -6.76 -16.97
CA ALA A 262 0.14 -7.43 -16.32
C ALA A 262 0.76 -6.56 -15.21
N PRO A 263 1.00 -7.06 -13.99
CA PRO A 263 1.20 -6.23 -12.79
C PRO A 263 2.52 -5.41 -12.73
N TRP A 264 3.30 -5.44 -13.79
CA TRP A 264 4.55 -4.71 -14.02
C TRP A 264 4.31 -3.39 -14.76
N HIS A 265 3.15 -2.77 -14.55
CA HIS A 265 2.86 -1.45 -15.09
C HIS A 265 3.72 -0.39 -14.43
N ASN A 266 4.24 0.52 -15.25
CA ASN A 266 4.89 1.69 -14.73
C ASN A 266 3.83 2.72 -14.30
N ASP A 267 4.30 3.70 -13.54
CA ASP A 267 3.48 4.83 -13.11
C ASP A 267 2.99 5.66 -14.32
N TRP A 268 3.77 5.75 -15.41
CA TRP A 268 3.50 6.58 -16.59
C TRP A 268 2.21 6.23 -17.33
N SER A 269 1.93 4.94 -17.49
CA SER A 269 0.78 4.43 -18.22
C SER A 269 -0.47 4.28 -17.35
N SER A 270 -0.60 5.10 -16.29
CA SER A 270 -1.71 5.03 -15.33
C SER A 270 -2.14 6.42 -14.88
N GLY A 271 -3.44 6.68 -14.83
CA GLY A 271 -3.99 7.92 -14.24
C GLY A 271 -4.18 7.85 -12.72
N ILE A 272 -4.05 6.66 -12.13
CA ILE A 272 -4.11 6.42 -10.68
C ILE A 272 -2.93 5.57 -10.20
N ARG A 273 -2.58 5.64 -8.92
CA ARG A 273 -1.53 4.82 -8.32
C ARG A 273 -1.83 4.51 -6.86
N ILE A 274 -1.06 3.60 -6.29
CA ILE A 274 -1.03 3.33 -4.85
C ILE A 274 0.28 3.87 -4.28
N ASN A 275 0.19 4.80 -3.35
CA ASN A 275 1.30 5.15 -2.47
C ASN A 275 1.42 4.07 -1.39
N HIS A 276 2.56 3.37 -1.33
CA HIS A 276 2.80 2.28 -0.40
C HIS A 276 3.85 2.68 0.63
N TYR A 277 3.46 2.77 1.90
CA TYR A 277 4.28 3.35 2.96
C TYR A 277 5.07 2.29 3.71
N LEU A 278 6.40 2.40 3.67
CA LEU A 278 7.26 1.53 4.47
C LEU A 278 7.10 1.84 5.96
N GLY A 279 7.14 3.12 6.33
CA GLY A 279 7.11 3.61 7.71
C GLY A 279 8.40 3.39 8.49
N SER A 280 8.41 3.85 9.74
CA SER A 280 9.52 3.64 10.67
C SER A 280 9.78 2.16 10.93
N TRP A 281 10.95 1.85 11.50
CA TRP A 281 11.26 0.48 11.90
C TRP A 281 10.28 -0.05 12.94
N GLU A 282 9.88 0.80 13.89
CA GLU A 282 8.92 0.50 14.93
C GLU A 282 7.56 0.10 14.34
N SER A 283 7.08 0.85 13.34
CA SER A 283 5.85 0.55 12.60
C SER A 283 5.98 -0.75 11.80
N TYR A 284 7.09 -0.92 11.08
CA TYR A 284 7.35 -2.12 10.28
C TYR A 284 7.42 -3.41 11.11
N SER A 285 8.02 -3.31 12.30
CA SER A 285 8.27 -4.43 13.21
C SER A 285 7.19 -4.61 14.29
N PHE A 286 6.15 -3.77 14.29
CA PHE A 286 4.98 -3.90 15.18
C PHE A 286 4.21 -5.21 14.94
N ARG A 287 4.08 -5.59 13.66
CA ARG A 287 3.40 -6.81 13.17
C ARG A 287 3.99 -8.07 13.80
N ASP A 288 3.20 -9.12 14.02
CA ASP A 288 3.75 -10.48 14.17
C ASP A 288 3.69 -11.23 12.82
N ASP A 289 4.60 -10.89 11.91
CA ASP A 289 4.68 -11.52 10.59
C ASP A 289 5.38 -12.89 10.66
N ALA A 290 4.69 -13.95 10.24
CA ALA A 290 5.25 -15.31 10.20
C ALA A 290 6.53 -15.42 9.33
N ARG A 291 6.76 -14.48 8.41
CA ARG A 291 7.94 -14.41 7.53
C ARG A 291 9.10 -13.61 8.13
N ARG A 292 8.99 -13.22 9.40
CA ARG A 292 10.07 -12.57 10.15
C ARG A 292 11.38 -13.37 10.06
N GLY A 293 12.49 -12.67 9.90
CA GLY A 293 13.83 -13.24 9.72
C GLY A 293 14.16 -13.68 8.28
N PHE A 294 13.23 -13.52 7.34
CA PHE A 294 13.38 -13.94 5.95
C PHE A 294 13.00 -12.84 4.94
N GLU A 295 11.76 -12.86 4.43
CA GLU A 295 11.21 -11.85 3.50
C GLU A 295 10.79 -10.57 4.26
N ARG A 296 10.67 -10.68 5.58
CA ARG A 296 10.54 -9.56 6.50
C ARG A 296 11.69 -9.61 7.48
N SER A 297 12.63 -8.69 7.35
CA SER A 297 13.75 -8.57 8.28
C SER A 297 14.15 -7.11 8.43
N ARG A 298 15.05 -6.83 9.38
CA ARG A 298 15.66 -5.52 9.56
C ARG A 298 16.38 -5.05 8.29
N GLU A 299 17.14 -5.94 7.68
CA GLU A 299 17.88 -5.71 6.45
C GLU A 299 16.94 -5.45 5.27
N GLN A 300 15.80 -6.15 5.20
CA GLN A 300 14.76 -5.88 4.18
C GLN A 300 14.12 -4.51 4.37
N TRP A 301 13.92 -4.07 5.62
CA TRP A 301 13.45 -2.71 5.89
C TRP A 301 14.51 -1.69 5.48
N GLU A 302 15.78 -1.86 5.86
CA GLU A 302 16.88 -0.95 5.52
C GLU A 302 17.13 -0.84 4.01
N PHE A 303 17.06 -1.97 3.30
CA PHE A 303 17.16 -2.01 1.84
C PHE A 303 16.07 -1.17 1.16
N LYS A 304 14.86 -1.13 1.75
CA LYS A 304 13.73 -0.36 1.23
C LYS A 304 13.68 1.06 1.77
N SER A 305 14.21 1.30 2.98
CA SER A 305 14.21 2.61 3.62
C SER A 305 15.19 3.55 2.93
N THR A 306 16.27 3.01 2.38
CA THR A 306 17.25 3.78 1.61
C THR A 306 16.73 4.05 0.20
N SER A 307 15.90 5.08 0.04
CA SER A 307 15.66 5.66 -1.28
C SER A 307 16.72 6.73 -1.53
N SER A 308 17.55 6.52 -2.55
CA SER A 308 18.45 7.54 -3.12
C SER A 308 17.71 8.62 -3.91
N ALA A 309 16.37 8.58 -3.97
CA ALA A 309 15.59 9.53 -4.75
C ALA A 309 15.20 10.77 -3.93
N VAL A 310 15.71 11.89 -4.42
CA VAL A 310 15.63 13.28 -3.91
C VAL A 310 14.23 13.90 -4.17
N GLN A 311 13.18 13.09 -4.34
CA GLN A 311 11.86 13.58 -4.77
C GLN A 311 10.83 13.40 -3.67
N ASP A 312 10.25 14.52 -3.26
CA ASP A 312 9.09 14.60 -2.42
C ASP A 312 7.84 14.52 -3.32
N ASP A 313 6.81 13.80 -2.87
CA ASP A 313 5.49 13.83 -3.49
C ASP A 313 4.43 14.16 -2.43
N ASP A 314 3.67 15.22 -2.72
CA ASP A 314 2.70 15.81 -1.80
C ASP A 314 1.27 15.58 -2.25
N ASN A 315 1.04 14.81 -3.32
CA ASN A 315 -0.29 14.69 -3.91
C ASN A 315 -1.30 14.07 -2.93
N VAL A 316 -0.81 13.30 -1.96
CA VAL A 316 -1.66 12.71 -0.92
C VAL A 316 -2.06 13.73 0.15
N THR A 317 -1.18 14.65 0.55
CA THR A 317 -1.24 15.39 1.83
C THR A 317 -2.44 16.32 2.02
N PRO A 318 -3.06 16.91 0.98
CA PRO A 318 -4.22 17.80 1.17
C PRO A 318 -5.44 17.16 1.84
N TRP A 319 -5.50 15.82 1.88
CA TRP A 319 -6.65 15.08 2.41
C TRP A 319 -7.02 15.44 3.85
N LEU A 320 -6.05 15.74 4.72
CA LEU A 320 -6.35 15.98 6.13
C LEU A 320 -7.13 17.29 6.31
N ASN A 321 -6.77 18.35 5.58
CA ASN A 321 -7.54 19.59 5.58
C ASN A 321 -8.98 19.33 5.13
N GLY A 322 -9.14 18.67 3.99
CA GLY A 322 -10.45 18.36 3.43
C GLY A 322 -11.31 17.46 4.32
N PHE A 323 -10.68 16.49 4.97
CA PHE A 323 -11.36 15.62 5.92
C PHE A 323 -11.83 16.40 7.15
N VAL A 324 -10.99 17.27 7.70
CA VAL A 324 -11.38 18.12 8.84
C VAL A 324 -12.46 19.12 8.43
N GLU A 325 -12.38 19.71 7.24
CA GLU A 325 -13.39 20.61 6.71
C GLU A 325 -14.75 19.92 6.56
N SER A 326 -14.78 18.70 6.00
CA SER A 326 -16.02 17.94 5.80
C SER A 326 -16.63 17.39 7.10
N GLN A 327 -15.80 16.95 8.06
CA GLN A 327 -16.29 16.33 9.29
C GLN A 327 -16.47 17.32 10.45
N GLY A 328 -15.78 18.45 10.40
CA GLY A 328 -15.54 19.33 11.55
C GLY A 328 -14.43 18.80 12.47
N LEU A 329 -13.65 19.73 13.04
CA LEU A 329 -12.46 19.42 13.84
C LEU A 329 -12.73 18.44 14.99
N THR A 330 -13.77 18.68 15.80
CA THR A 330 -14.10 17.82 16.95
C THR A 330 -14.37 16.37 16.55
N LYS A 331 -15.14 16.18 15.46
CA LYS A 331 -15.48 14.85 14.97
C LYS A 331 -14.25 14.19 14.33
N ALA A 332 -13.49 14.93 13.53
CA ALA A 332 -12.25 14.43 12.93
C ALA A 332 -11.25 13.97 14.01
N SER A 333 -11.08 14.73 15.10
CA SER A 333 -10.23 14.35 16.23
C SER A 333 -10.70 13.06 16.92
N SER A 334 -12.01 12.86 17.07
CA SER A 334 -12.57 11.62 17.63
C SER A 334 -12.30 10.41 16.71
N LEU A 335 -12.52 10.57 15.40
CA LEU A 335 -12.29 9.51 14.42
C LEU A 335 -10.81 9.12 14.32
N LEU A 336 -9.92 10.12 14.35
CA LEU A 336 -8.46 9.96 14.27
C LEU A 336 -7.79 9.72 15.63
N HIS A 337 -8.55 9.55 16.70
CA HIS A 337 -8.01 9.33 18.04
C HIS A 337 -7.13 8.05 18.09
N ASN A 338 -5.93 8.18 18.68
CA ASN A 338 -4.89 7.13 18.73
C ASN A 338 -4.34 6.69 17.37
N ILE A 339 -4.34 7.56 16.37
CA ILE A 339 -3.61 7.33 15.12
C ILE A 339 -2.12 7.08 15.38
N GLY A 340 -1.52 6.21 14.56
CA GLY A 340 -0.12 5.87 14.65
C GLY A 340 0.20 4.98 15.85
N LEU A 341 1.49 4.90 16.18
CA LEU A 341 1.96 4.06 17.29
C LEU A 341 1.86 4.82 18.62
N PRO A 342 1.76 4.10 19.76
CA PRO A 342 1.93 4.73 21.07
C PRO A 342 3.22 5.54 21.11
N LYS A 343 3.18 6.74 21.69
CA LYS A 343 4.38 7.59 21.82
C LYS A 343 5.50 6.82 22.51
N HIS A 344 6.69 6.89 21.92
CA HIS A 344 7.90 6.19 22.37
C HIS A 344 7.84 4.65 22.31
N TYR A 345 6.88 4.05 21.59
CA TYR A 345 6.88 2.61 21.35
C TYR A 345 8.22 2.17 20.74
N ARG A 346 8.77 1.08 21.28
CA ARG A 346 9.97 0.41 20.77
C ARG A 346 9.71 -1.09 20.68
N ASN A 347 10.29 -1.72 19.68
CA ASN A 347 10.24 -3.17 19.59
C ASN A 347 11.29 -3.82 20.48
N GLU A 348 10.89 -4.31 21.65
CA GLU A 348 11.78 -4.99 22.59
C GLU A 348 12.38 -6.29 22.03
N LYS A 349 11.75 -6.88 21.00
CA LYS A 349 12.18 -8.14 20.36
C LYS A 349 12.85 -7.92 19.02
N ASP A 350 13.59 -6.81 18.88
CA ASP A 350 14.25 -6.40 17.63
C ASP A 350 15.13 -7.49 17.01
N HIS A 351 15.92 -8.18 17.83
CA HIS A 351 16.82 -9.25 17.40
C HIS A 351 16.13 -10.39 16.64
N ARG A 352 14.83 -10.65 16.91
CA ARG A 352 14.07 -11.70 16.20
C ARG A 352 13.83 -11.36 14.73
N TRP A 353 14.03 -10.11 14.33
CA TRP A 353 13.82 -9.62 12.97
C TRP A 353 15.07 -9.59 12.12
N ASN A 354 16.24 -9.86 12.69
CA ASN A 354 17.45 -9.97 11.89
C ASN A 354 17.32 -11.14 10.90
N LEU A 355 18.01 -11.04 9.76
CA LEU A 355 18.16 -12.17 8.85
C LEU A 355 18.65 -13.39 9.65
N LEU A 356 18.00 -14.54 9.43
CA LEU A 356 18.39 -15.77 10.10
C LEU A 356 19.84 -16.15 9.75
N PRO A 357 20.61 -16.71 10.70
CA PRO A 357 22.03 -17.03 10.50
C PRO A 357 22.29 -17.86 9.24
N ASP A 358 21.52 -18.91 8.99
CA ASP A 358 21.71 -19.78 7.81
C ASP A 358 21.48 -19.03 6.49
N LYS A 359 20.49 -18.11 6.47
CA LYS A 359 20.22 -17.29 5.30
C LYS A 359 21.33 -16.27 5.08
N LEU A 360 21.81 -15.64 6.15
CA LEU A 360 22.95 -14.72 6.07
C LEU A 360 24.20 -15.45 5.59
N ALA A 361 24.53 -16.61 6.16
CA ALA A 361 25.67 -17.43 5.75
C ALA A 361 25.60 -17.78 4.26
N LYS A 362 24.44 -18.21 3.77
CA LYS A 362 24.22 -18.50 2.34
C LYS A 362 24.43 -17.28 1.44
N ILE A 363 23.98 -16.10 1.85
CA ILE A 363 24.24 -14.87 1.10
C ILE A 363 25.74 -14.58 1.08
N MET A 364 26.43 -14.77 2.21
CA MET A 364 27.86 -14.45 2.35
C MET A 364 28.81 -15.47 1.71
N GLU A 365 28.36 -16.69 1.43
CA GLU A 365 29.15 -17.79 0.86
C GLU A 365 29.69 -17.50 -0.56
N THR A 366 28.99 -16.66 -1.32
CA THR A 366 29.36 -16.33 -2.70
C THR A 366 29.48 -14.81 -2.89
N ASP A 367 30.18 -14.37 -3.95
CA ASP A 367 30.28 -12.96 -4.33
C ASP A 367 29.19 -12.51 -5.31
N VAL A 368 28.44 -13.45 -5.89
CA VAL A 368 27.33 -13.18 -6.81
C VAL A 368 26.08 -13.95 -6.42
N THR A 369 24.90 -13.34 -6.59
CA THR A 369 23.61 -14.05 -6.49
C THR A 369 23.11 -14.36 -7.90
N ILE A 370 22.94 -15.63 -8.23
CA ILE A 370 22.34 -16.07 -9.48
C ILE A 370 20.84 -16.34 -9.21
N ALA A 371 19.98 -15.41 -9.62
CA ALA A 371 18.53 -15.53 -9.46
C ALA A 371 17.81 -14.88 -10.65
N ASN A 372 16.63 -15.41 -10.98
CA ASN A 372 15.74 -14.83 -11.99
C ASN A 372 14.98 -13.57 -11.49
N ASP A 373 15.25 -13.14 -10.26
CA ASP A 373 14.60 -12.00 -9.61
C ASP A 373 15.64 -10.92 -9.29
N ASN A 374 15.62 -9.84 -10.07
CA ASN A 374 16.52 -8.69 -9.90
C ASN A 374 16.45 -8.10 -8.49
N LYS A 375 15.31 -8.21 -7.81
CA LYS A 375 15.17 -7.75 -6.43
C LYS A 375 15.97 -8.59 -5.45
N MET A 376 16.00 -9.90 -5.67
CA MET A 376 16.81 -10.80 -4.84
C MET A 376 18.30 -10.50 -5.02
N VAL A 377 18.75 -10.32 -6.27
CA VAL A 377 20.15 -9.96 -6.58
C VAL A 377 20.54 -8.65 -5.90
N ALA A 378 19.72 -7.60 -6.03
CA ALA A 378 20.00 -6.30 -5.43
C ALA A 378 20.00 -6.34 -3.89
N PHE A 379 19.08 -7.12 -3.29
CA PHE A 379 19.02 -7.28 -1.85
C PHE A 379 20.24 -8.01 -1.29
N ASP A 380 20.65 -9.12 -1.91
CA ASP A 380 21.80 -9.90 -1.46
C ASP A 380 23.10 -9.09 -1.59
N ALA A 381 23.24 -8.29 -2.65
CA ALA A 381 24.36 -7.36 -2.81
C ALA A 381 24.41 -6.33 -1.67
N PHE A 382 23.27 -5.72 -1.33
CA PHE A 382 23.15 -4.80 -0.19
C PHE A 382 23.55 -5.47 1.14
N VAL A 383 23.10 -6.71 1.38
CA VAL A 383 23.46 -7.47 2.58
C VAL A 383 24.97 -7.69 2.63
N ARG A 384 25.60 -8.13 1.53
CA ARG A 384 27.06 -8.34 1.49
C ARG A 384 27.82 -7.07 1.81
N GLU A 385 27.44 -5.95 1.20
CA GLU A 385 28.06 -4.66 1.46
C GLU A 385 27.97 -4.28 2.95
N LYS A 386 26.76 -4.39 3.52
CA LYS A 386 26.51 -4.08 4.94
C LYS A 386 27.41 -4.90 5.88
N TYR A 387 27.49 -6.21 5.67
CA TYR A 387 28.21 -7.09 6.61
C TYR A 387 29.72 -7.15 6.37
N ARG A 388 30.22 -6.97 5.14
CA ARG A 388 31.67 -6.86 4.86
C ARG A 388 32.27 -5.58 5.46
N ASN A 389 31.55 -4.47 5.35
CA ASN A 389 31.98 -3.21 5.96
C ASN A 389 31.99 -3.27 7.49
N SER A 390 31.15 -4.13 8.08
CA SER A 390 31.10 -4.34 9.54
C SER A 390 32.29 -5.17 10.05
N SER A 391 32.79 -6.13 9.26
CA SER A 391 33.98 -6.92 9.59
C SER A 391 35.29 -6.13 9.45
N LEU A 392 35.32 -5.06 8.64
CA LEU A 392 36.48 -4.18 8.45
C LEU A 392 36.60 -3.09 9.53
N ARG A 393 35.59 -2.94 10.40
CA ARG A 393 35.54 -1.95 11.50
C ARG A 393 35.76 -2.56 12.90
N ARG A 394 36.05 -3.86 12.96
CA ARG A 394 36.56 -4.56 14.16
C ARG A 394 38.01 -4.90 13.92
#